data_AF-A0A9E3TWQ8-F1
#
_entry.id   AF-A0A9E3TWQ8-F1
#
_cell.length_a   1.000
_cell.length_b   1.000
_cell.length_c   1.000
_cell.angle_alpha   90.00
_cell.angle_beta   90.00
_cell.angle_gamma   90.00
#
_symmetry.space_group_name_H-M   'P 1'
#
loop_
_entity.id
_entity.type
_entity.pdbx_description
1 polymer ?
#
loop_
_entity_poly.entity_id
_entity_poly.type
_entity_poly.pdbx_seq_one_letter_code
_entity_poly.pdbx_strand_id
1 'polypeptide(L)'
;SGVDLKIDQAPLVLCDLFVFGRETDRAARVETSVPQTQVDQVKTALGEIGGDALGACTSTESGETADAVSVAMSHSWRFPADTPAELRQSLAVQKREESMLHTWPTIALTCLDGKSAEQVQGDAKYRVRLLAAIFLIELQWQQNGWDFDFNRLRTQLQLPTADPIDPAGVDLERLPLVRYGRLDPKGVPTERLANLFDYAMMMQARSACQKLGDELVARADLPEGLTQEQIYGALARSAAAPDRALAMLAKARDAAVAQGNSPARWLLTEIPLCLQLRNGDRLREILETLQTRHAREPGVMQALMNLLGEMGLAPGQAPTSPDDMAGMPPVDQPAAGQAVWSPDAPQPAAEAPAGGSQSGLWLPGMD
;
A
#
# COMPACT_ATOMS: atom_id res chain seq x y z
N SER A 1 -2.08 29.99 2.76
CA SER A 1 -3.28 29.24 3.17
C SER A 1 -3.53 28.16 2.14
N GLY A 2 -3.96 26.98 2.57
CA GLY A 2 -4.24 25.83 1.72
C GLY A 2 -5.71 25.63 1.36
N VAL A 3 -6.63 26.45 1.86
CA VAL A 3 -8.08 26.18 1.77
C VAL A 3 -8.63 26.22 0.34
N ASP A 4 -8.04 27.04 -0.54
CA ASP A 4 -8.43 27.19 -1.96
C ASP A 4 -7.26 26.91 -2.92
N LEU A 5 -6.33 26.05 -2.51
CA LEU A 5 -5.11 25.76 -3.26
C LEU A 5 -5.42 25.11 -4.61
N LYS A 6 -4.85 25.64 -5.69
CA LYS A 6 -4.89 25.03 -7.02
C LYS A 6 -3.65 24.18 -7.29
N ILE A 7 -3.75 23.27 -8.26
CA ILE A 7 -2.68 22.32 -8.61
C ILE A 7 -1.37 23.01 -9.02
N ASP A 8 -1.44 24.11 -9.76
CA ASP A 8 -0.31 24.92 -10.22
C ASP A 8 0.29 25.80 -9.11
N GLN A 9 -0.43 25.94 -7.99
CA GLN A 9 -0.01 26.70 -6.81
C GLN A 9 0.52 25.79 -5.69
N ALA A 10 0.39 24.47 -5.84
CA ALA A 10 0.79 23.52 -4.82
C ALA A 10 2.31 23.54 -4.63
N PRO A 11 2.82 23.80 -3.40
CA PRO A 11 4.26 23.85 -3.17
C PRO A 11 4.92 22.49 -3.48
N LEU A 12 5.95 22.54 -4.32
CA LEU A 12 6.80 21.40 -4.64
C LEU A 12 8.07 21.44 -3.80
N VAL A 13 8.43 20.31 -3.22
CA VAL A 13 9.73 20.10 -2.60
C VAL A 13 10.73 19.83 -3.72
N LEU A 14 11.71 20.73 -3.87
CA LEU A 14 12.79 20.57 -4.84
C LEU A 14 13.85 19.58 -4.34
N CYS A 15 14.18 19.64 -3.05
CA CYS A 15 15.18 18.79 -2.43
C CYS A 15 15.09 18.81 -0.91
N ASP A 16 15.65 17.79 -0.27
CA ASP A 16 15.98 17.83 1.15
C ASP A 16 17.39 18.39 1.35
N LEU A 17 17.56 19.21 2.38
CA LEU A 17 18.84 19.84 2.72
C LEU A 17 19.35 19.30 4.04
N PHE A 18 20.58 18.80 4.02
CA PHE A 18 21.31 18.37 5.20
C PHE A 18 22.36 19.42 5.55
N VAL A 19 22.23 20.02 6.73
CA VAL A 19 23.15 21.07 7.19
C VAL A 19 24.08 20.47 8.23
N PHE A 20 25.37 20.45 7.90
CA PHE A 20 26.43 19.94 8.77
C PHE A 20 27.22 21.09 9.37
N GLY A 21 27.36 21.06 10.70
CA GLY A 21 28.30 21.94 11.40
C GLY A 21 29.75 21.62 11.05
N ARG A 22 30.67 22.41 11.60
CA ARG A 22 32.10 22.12 11.50
C ARG A 22 32.42 20.85 12.28
N GLU A 23 33.08 19.90 11.62
CA GLU A 23 33.59 18.66 12.20
C GLU A 23 35.12 18.76 12.33
N THR A 24 35.74 17.81 13.03
CA THR A 24 37.20 17.82 13.30
C THR A 24 38.03 17.80 12.01
N ASP A 25 37.54 17.11 10.98
CA ASP A 25 38.18 16.89 9.68
C ASP A 25 37.44 17.54 8.50
N ARG A 26 36.29 18.19 8.72
CA ARG A 26 35.46 18.76 7.65
C ARG A 26 34.92 20.14 7.99
N ALA A 27 34.88 21.02 6.99
CA ALA A 27 34.22 22.31 7.11
C ALA A 27 32.68 22.15 7.24
N ALA A 28 32.04 23.18 7.79
CA ALA A 28 30.58 23.29 7.75
C ALA A 28 30.11 23.31 6.29
N ARG A 29 29.04 22.58 6.00
CA ARG A 29 28.59 22.32 4.63
C ARG A 29 27.11 22.05 4.57
N VAL A 30 26.54 22.26 3.39
CA VAL A 30 25.18 21.85 3.05
C VAL A 30 25.30 20.76 1.99
N GLU A 31 24.61 19.65 2.20
CA GLU A 31 24.53 18.56 1.24
C GLU A 31 23.07 18.37 0.81
N THR A 32 22.89 17.95 -0.44
CA THR A 32 21.59 17.61 -1.00
C THR A 32 21.74 16.53 -2.06
N SER A 33 20.70 15.73 -2.25
CA SER A 33 20.62 14.72 -3.29
C SER A 33 19.40 15.00 -4.15
N VAL A 34 19.63 15.15 -5.44
CA VAL A 34 18.59 15.51 -6.42
C VAL A 34 18.85 14.81 -7.76
N PRO A 35 17.81 14.55 -8.56
CA PRO A 35 17.99 14.07 -9.92
C PRO A 35 18.89 15.01 -10.72
N GLN A 36 19.73 14.44 -11.60
CA GLN A 36 20.67 15.23 -12.40
C GLN A 36 19.98 16.34 -13.20
N THR A 37 18.75 16.10 -13.67
CA THR A 37 17.93 17.05 -14.42
C THR A 37 17.45 18.25 -13.59
N GLN A 38 17.59 18.22 -12.27
CA GLN A 38 17.12 19.27 -11.34
C GLN A 38 18.26 20.01 -10.63
N VAL A 39 19.52 19.61 -10.86
CA VAL A 39 20.70 20.19 -10.17
C VAL A 39 20.77 21.71 -10.33
N ASP A 40 20.57 22.23 -11.53
CA ASP A 40 20.70 23.67 -11.79
C ASP A 40 19.56 24.47 -11.14
N GLN A 41 18.35 23.91 -11.12
CA GLN A 41 17.20 24.51 -10.44
C GLN A 41 17.46 24.61 -8.92
N VAL A 42 17.98 23.54 -8.33
CA VAL A 42 18.28 23.48 -6.90
C VAL A 42 19.45 24.41 -6.54
N LYS A 43 20.51 24.45 -7.35
CA LYS A 43 21.62 25.41 -7.18
C LYS A 43 21.14 26.85 -7.20
N THR A 44 20.24 27.18 -8.12
CA THR A 44 19.65 28.53 -8.23
C THR A 44 18.85 28.86 -6.97
N ALA A 45 17.93 27.98 -6.55
CA ALA A 45 17.13 28.18 -5.35
C ALA A 45 17.98 28.29 -4.08
N LEU A 46 19.04 27.49 -3.96
CA LEU A 46 19.98 27.59 -2.84
C LEU A 46 20.74 28.91 -2.85
N GLY A 47 21.21 29.36 -4.01
CA GLY A 47 21.85 30.67 -4.15
C GLY A 47 20.95 31.82 -3.69
N GLU A 48 19.66 31.77 -3.98
CA GLU A 48 18.68 32.78 -3.53
C GLU A 48 18.46 32.76 -2.01
N ILE A 49 18.49 31.57 -1.39
CA ILE A 49 18.26 31.41 0.06
C ILE A 49 19.52 31.75 0.86
N GLY A 50 20.66 31.21 0.45
CA GLY A 50 21.91 31.28 1.20
C GLY A 50 22.82 32.45 0.82
N GLY A 51 22.61 33.07 -0.35
CA GLY A 51 23.44 34.18 -0.84
C GLY A 51 24.93 33.90 -0.71
N ASP A 52 25.67 34.89 -0.21
CA ASP A 52 27.11 34.82 0.01
C ASP A 52 27.55 33.82 1.11
N ALA A 53 26.60 33.34 1.93
CA ALA A 53 26.90 32.34 2.97
C ALA A 53 27.14 30.95 2.37
N LEU A 54 26.63 30.68 1.16
CA LEU A 54 26.95 29.47 0.41
C LEU A 54 28.22 29.71 -0.41
N GLY A 55 29.26 28.94 -0.09
CA GLY A 55 30.46 28.88 -0.93
C GLY A 55 30.21 28.15 -2.26
N ALA A 56 31.26 28.07 -3.10
CA ALA A 56 31.19 27.29 -4.32
C ALA A 56 30.90 25.81 -4.02
N CYS A 57 30.21 25.12 -4.94
CA CYS A 57 30.02 23.68 -4.87
C CYS A 57 31.40 22.98 -4.88
N THR A 58 31.73 22.31 -3.79
CA THR A 58 33.07 21.72 -3.56
C THR A 58 33.18 20.27 -4.00
N SER A 59 32.05 19.54 -4.02
CA SER A 59 31.99 18.14 -4.44
C SER A 59 30.66 17.85 -5.13
N THR A 60 30.69 16.94 -6.11
CA THR A 60 29.50 16.34 -6.71
C THR A 60 29.79 14.86 -6.88
N GLU A 61 28.96 14.03 -6.26
CA GLU A 61 29.06 12.59 -6.35
C GLU A 61 27.84 12.06 -7.10
N SER A 62 28.06 11.07 -7.98
CA SER A 62 26.96 10.37 -8.64
C SER A 62 26.43 9.32 -7.67
N GLY A 63 25.17 9.46 -7.27
CA GLY A 63 24.46 8.48 -6.45
C GLY A 63 23.86 7.35 -7.28
N GLU A 64 22.76 6.79 -6.76
CA GLU A 64 22.00 5.74 -7.44
C GLU A 64 21.35 6.24 -8.73
N THR A 65 21.26 5.36 -9.73
CA THR A 65 20.52 5.63 -10.96
C THR A 65 19.02 5.49 -10.73
N ALA A 66 18.28 6.58 -10.89
CA ALA A 66 16.83 6.55 -10.92
C ALA A 66 16.32 6.42 -12.36
N ASP A 67 15.22 5.68 -12.54
CA ASP A 67 14.53 5.59 -13.84
C ASP A 67 13.93 6.96 -14.24
N ALA A 68 14.13 7.37 -15.49
CA ALA A 68 13.72 8.68 -15.98
C ALA A 68 12.20 8.89 -15.92
N VAL A 69 11.41 7.82 -16.13
CA VAL A 69 9.96 7.89 -16.01
C VAL A 69 9.58 8.08 -14.54
N SER A 70 10.19 7.32 -13.62
CA SER A 70 9.97 7.48 -12.18
C SER A 70 10.26 8.91 -11.70
N VAL A 71 11.39 9.50 -12.11
CA VAL A 71 11.76 10.88 -11.76
C VAL A 71 10.75 11.88 -12.31
N ALA A 72 10.42 11.79 -13.61
CA ALA A 72 9.51 12.73 -14.27
C ALA A 72 8.07 12.64 -13.76
N MET A 73 7.66 11.47 -13.27
CA MET A 73 6.33 11.24 -12.71
C MET A 73 6.26 11.49 -11.20
N SER A 74 7.41 11.66 -10.53
CA SER A 74 7.47 11.92 -9.08
C SER A 74 7.04 13.35 -8.75
N HIS A 75 6.18 13.49 -7.74
CA HIS A 75 5.69 14.78 -7.26
C HIS A 75 5.77 14.81 -5.74
N SER A 76 6.76 15.52 -5.21
CA SER A 76 6.92 15.71 -3.77
C SER A 76 6.22 16.99 -3.34
N TRP A 77 4.95 16.90 -2.96
CA TRP A 77 4.18 18.04 -2.50
C TRP A 77 4.28 18.25 -1.00
N ARG A 78 4.39 19.53 -0.61
CA ARG A 78 4.26 19.95 0.78
C ARG A 78 3.09 20.92 0.94
N PHE A 79 1.94 20.36 1.23
CA PHE A 79 0.73 21.13 1.45
C PHE A 79 0.82 21.98 2.74
N PRO A 80 0.27 23.21 2.73
CA PRO A 80 0.02 23.98 3.95
C PRO A 80 -0.79 23.19 4.99
N ALA A 81 -0.55 23.44 6.28
CA ALA A 81 -1.20 22.70 7.38
C ALA A 81 -2.73 22.83 7.40
N ASP A 82 -3.27 23.95 6.89
CA ASP A 82 -4.70 24.25 6.77
C ASP A 82 -5.33 23.67 5.49
N THR A 83 -4.59 22.90 4.67
CA THR A 83 -5.15 22.27 3.45
C THR A 83 -6.06 21.09 3.83
N PRO A 84 -7.36 21.13 3.49
CA PRO A 84 -8.28 20.03 3.77
C PRO A 84 -7.80 18.69 3.18
N ALA A 85 -8.11 17.58 3.84
CA ALA A 85 -7.68 16.25 3.40
C ALA A 85 -8.31 15.89 2.04
N GLU A 86 -9.58 16.21 1.83
CA GLU A 86 -10.27 15.95 0.56
C GLU A 86 -9.63 16.75 -0.58
N LEU A 87 -9.26 18.01 -0.31
CA LEU A 87 -8.59 18.86 -1.30
C LEU A 87 -7.23 18.26 -1.68
N ARG A 88 -6.41 17.86 -0.70
CA ARG A 88 -5.12 17.19 -0.96
C ARG A 88 -5.26 15.95 -1.85
N GLN A 89 -6.26 15.12 -1.56
CA GLN A 89 -6.55 13.92 -2.35
C GLN A 89 -6.98 14.26 -3.78
N SER A 90 -7.87 15.25 -3.93
CA SER A 90 -8.35 15.69 -5.25
C SER A 90 -7.22 16.25 -6.12
N LEU A 91 -6.34 17.08 -5.55
CA LEU A 91 -5.17 17.61 -6.24
C LEU A 91 -4.22 16.47 -6.64
N ALA A 92 -4.02 15.47 -5.78
CA ALA A 92 -3.14 14.34 -6.07
C ALA A 92 -3.69 13.49 -7.23
N VAL A 93 -5.00 13.29 -7.31
CA VAL A 93 -5.67 12.62 -8.44
C VAL A 93 -5.48 13.44 -9.71
N GLN A 94 -5.77 14.74 -9.67
CA GLN A 94 -5.62 15.64 -10.82
C GLN A 94 -4.19 15.66 -11.35
N LYS A 95 -3.17 15.68 -10.46
CA LYS A 95 -1.77 15.70 -10.90
C LYS A 95 -1.33 14.40 -11.53
N ARG A 96 -1.76 13.27 -10.96
CA ARG A 96 -1.54 11.95 -11.55
C ARG A 96 -2.13 11.86 -12.95
N GLU A 97 -3.35 12.36 -13.14
CA GLU A 97 -4.03 12.39 -14.43
C GLU A 97 -3.31 13.28 -15.45
N GLU A 98 -2.94 14.51 -15.06
CA GLU A 98 -2.15 15.44 -15.89
C GLU A 98 -0.82 14.80 -16.32
N SER A 99 -0.12 14.18 -15.36
CA SER A 99 1.16 13.54 -15.61
C SER A 99 1.04 12.40 -16.60
N MET A 100 -0.02 11.59 -16.53
CA MET A 100 -0.23 10.48 -17.46
C MET A 100 -0.63 10.93 -18.87
N LEU A 101 -1.37 12.02 -19.01
CA LEU A 101 -1.91 12.47 -20.29
C LEU A 101 -1.02 13.49 -21.02
N HIS A 102 -0.17 14.21 -20.29
CA HIS A 102 0.63 15.31 -20.84
C HIS A 102 2.13 15.13 -20.61
N THR A 103 2.56 14.62 -19.46
CA THR A 103 4.00 14.48 -19.17
C THR A 103 4.55 13.18 -19.72
N TRP A 104 3.98 12.04 -19.31
CA TRP A 104 4.45 10.71 -19.69
C TRP A 104 4.59 10.52 -21.21
N PRO A 105 3.63 10.96 -22.05
CA PRO A 105 3.72 10.75 -23.49
C PRO A 105 4.93 11.43 -24.17
N THR A 106 5.49 12.46 -23.54
CA THR A 106 6.64 13.23 -24.04
C THR A 106 8.00 12.64 -23.63
N ILE A 107 8.03 11.72 -22.66
CA ILE A 107 9.27 11.15 -22.15
C ILE A 107 9.85 10.18 -23.17
N ALA A 108 11.14 10.33 -23.49
CA ALA A 108 11.87 9.39 -24.31
C ALA A 108 12.03 8.04 -23.60
N LEU A 109 11.60 6.95 -24.25
CA LEU A 109 11.65 5.61 -23.69
C LEU A 109 12.70 4.75 -24.41
N THR A 110 13.55 4.08 -23.65
CA THR A 110 14.57 3.16 -24.18
C THR A 110 13.94 2.02 -24.98
N CYS A 111 12.79 1.50 -24.53
CA CYS A 111 12.04 0.46 -25.24
C CYS A 111 11.47 0.93 -26.59
N LEU A 112 11.42 2.24 -26.83
CA LEU A 112 10.98 2.87 -28.08
C LEU A 112 12.17 3.47 -28.87
N ASP A 113 13.37 2.92 -28.70
CA ASP A 113 14.60 3.36 -29.36
C ASP A 113 14.95 4.83 -29.02
N GLY A 114 14.64 5.27 -27.80
CA GLY A 114 14.88 6.64 -27.33
C GLY A 114 13.84 7.66 -27.79
N LYS A 115 12.74 7.21 -28.41
CA LYS A 115 11.60 8.07 -28.80
C LYS A 115 10.54 8.13 -27.70
N SER A 116 9.73 9.18 -27.72
CA SER A 116 8.57 9.31 -26.85
C SER A 116 7.34 8.58 -27.40
N ALA A 117 6.31 8.40 -26.58
CA ALA A 117 5.05 7.78 -27.00
C ALA A 117 4.34 8.60 -28.10
N GLU A 118 4.39 9.94 -27.99
CA GLU A 118 3.84 10.85 -29.01
C GLU A 118 4.57 10.72 -30.35
N GLN A 119 5.90 10.59 -30.31
CA GLN A 119 6.72 10.49 -31.51
C GLN A 119 6.50 9.19 -32.31
N VAL A 120 5.99 8.14 -31.65
CA VAL A 120 5.71 6.84 -32.28
C VAL A 120 4.21 6.55 -32.39
N GLN A 121 3.38 7.54 -32.11
CA GLN A 121 1.92 7.43 -32.20
C GLN A 121 1.49 6.95 -33.59
N GLY A 122 0.64 5.92 -33.63
CA GLY A 122 0.15 5.33 -34.87
C GLY A 122 1.19 4.49 -35.65
N ASP A 123 2.46 4.43 -35.23
CA ASP A 123 3.47 3.61 -35.89
C ASP A 123 3.33 2.13 -35.48
N ALA A 124 2.95 1.29 -36.44
CA ALA A 124 2.79 -0.15 -36.26
C ALA A 124 4.06 -0.85 -35.73
N LYS A 125 5.25 -0.32 -36.03
CA LYS A 125 6.54 -0.84 -35.53
C LYS A 125 6.66 -0.76 -34.01
N TYR A 126 6.06 0.25 -33.40
CA TYR A 126 6.16 0.52 -31.97
C TYR A 126 4.92 0.09 -31.19
N ARG A 127 3.80 -0.20 -31.86
CA ARG A 127 2.51 -0.52 -31.25
C ARG A 127 2.59 -1.51 -30.08
N VAL A 128 3.23 -2.66 -30.25
CA VAL A 128 3.34 -3.69 -29.20
C VAL A 128 4.19 -3.20 -28.02
N ARG A 129 5.33 -2.54 -28.30
CA ARG A 129 6.24 -2.03 -27.28
C ARG A 129 5.60 -0.89 -26.48
N LEU A 130 4.85 -0.02 -27.15
CA LEU A 130 4.10 1.05 -26.50
C LEU A 130 2.95 0.51 -25.65
N LEU A 131 2.19 -0.47 -26.14
CA LEU A 131 1.15 -1.14 -25.34
C LEU A 131 1.74 -1.84 -24.11
N ALA A 132 2.92 -2.46 -24.23
CA ALA A 132 3.62 -3.07 -23.10
C ALA A 132 4.07 -2.02 -22.08
N ALA A 133 4.59 -0.86 -22.53
CA ALA A 133 4.97 0.24 -21.65
C ALA A 133 3.76 0.77 -20.84
N ILE A 134 2.63 0.99 -21.52
CA ILE A 134 1.38 1.40 -20.85
C ILE A 134 0.92 0.32 -19.86
N PHE A 135 1.02 -0.97 -20.23
CA PHE A 135 0.60 -2.08 -19.39
C PHE A 135 1.41 -2.19 -18.09
N LEU A 136 2.73 -1.94 -18.12
CA LEU A 136 3.56 -1.94 -16.92
C LEU A 136 3.14 -0.83 -15.94
N ILE A 137 2.81 0.35 -16.46
CA ILE A 137 2.34 1.47 -15.63
C ILE A 137 0.95 1.15 -15.07
N GLU A 138 0.04 0.63 -15.89
CA GLU A 138 -1.27 0.20 -15.44
C GLU A 138 -1.19 -0.81 -14.30
N LEU A 139 -0.28 -1.79 -14.39
CA LEU A 139 -0.08 -2.78 -13.33
C LEU A 139 0.38 -2.12 -12.01
N GLN A 140 1.31 -1.16 -12.08
CA GLN A 140 1.77 -0.42 -10.90
C GLN A 140 0.62 0.39 -10.27
N TRP A 141 -0.21 1.04 -11.10
CA TRP A 141 -1.36 1.82 -10.64
C TRP A 141 -2.42 0.95 -9.98
N GLN A 142 -2.73 -0.21 -10.58
CA GLN A 142 -3.64 -1.20 -10.01
C GLN A 142 -3.17 -1.67 -8.63
N GLN A 143 -1.86 -1.87 -8.43
CA GLN A 143 -1.30 -2.28 -7.14
C GLN A 143 -1.29 -1.15 -6.10
N ASN A 144 -1.07 0.10 -6.53
CA ASN A 144 -1.24 1.26 -5.67
C ASN A 144 -2.72 1.59 -5.39
N GLY A 145 -3.65 0.97 -6.12
CA GLY A 145 -5.08 1.24 -6.07
C GLY A 145 -5.42 2.66 -6.48
N TRP A 146 -4.66 3.20 -7.44
CA TRP A 146 -4.96 4.48 -8.07
C TRP A 146 -5.93 4.28 -9.22
N ASP A 147 -6.94 5.14 -9.28
CA ASP A 147 -7.94 5.13 -10.35
C ASP A 147 -7.50 6.01 -11.52
N PHE A 148 -7.52 5.46 -12.73
CA PHE A 148 -7.24 6.17 -13.98
C PHE A 148 -7.75 5.36 -15.18
N ASP A 149 -8.42 6.05 -16.10
CA ASP A 149 -8.86 5.45 -17.36
C ASP A 149 -7.70 5.38 -18.37
N PHE A 150 -6.98 4.25 -18.37
CA PHE A 150 -5.93 3.99 -19.35
C PHE A 150 -6.45 3.88 -20.80
N ASN A 151 -7.75 3.67 -21.03
CA ASN A 151 -8.31 3.69 -22.39
C ASN A 151 -8.37 5.09 -22.97
N ARG A 152 -8.50 6.13 -22.13
CA ARG A 152 -8.33 7.52 -22.56
C ARG A 152 -6.92 7.79 -23.09
N LEU A 153 -5.89 7.35 -22.38
CA LEU A 153 -4.49 7.45 -22.84
C LEU A 153 -4.26 6.67 -24.14
N ARG A 154 -4.77 5.43 -24.22
CA ARG A 154 -4.68 4.62 -25.45
C ARG A 154 -5.34 5.31 -26.63
N THR A 155 -6.52 5.89 -26.44
CA THR A 155 -7.25 6.60 -27.49
C THR A 155 -6.46 7.82 -27.97
N GLN A 156 -5.90 8.62 -27.04
CA GLN A 156 -5.04 9.77 -27.38
C GLN A 156 -3.83 9.34 -28.23
N LEU A 157 -3.26 8.17 -27.95
CA LEU A 157 -2.12 7.59 -28.67
C LEU A 157 -2.52 6.72 -29.88
N GLN A 158 -3.79 6.74 -30.30
CA GLN A 158 -4.32 5.94 -31.43
C GLN A 158 -4.03 4.43 -31.28
N LEU A 159 -4.12 3.92 -30.06
CA LEU A 159 -3.93 2.52 -29.71
C LEU A 159 -5.27 1.81 -29.46
N PRO A 160 -5.32 0.48 -29.61
CA PRO A 160 -6.49 -0.30 -29.23
C PRO A 160 -6.76 -0.17 -27.73
N THR A 161 -8.03 -0.10 -27.34
CA THR A 161 -8.47 -0.11 -25.95
C THR A 161 -8.33 -1.49 -25.32
N ALA A 162 -8.31 -1.51 -23.99
CA ALA A 162 -8.27 -2.70 -23.16
C ALA A 162 -9.63 -2.87 -22.46
N ASP A 163 -10.63 -3.30 -23.22
CA ASP A 163 -12.02 -3.40 -22.73
C ASP A 163 -12.19 -4.48 -21.64
N PRO A 164 -13.29 -4.46 -20.87
CA PRO A 164 -13.60 -5.54 -19.93
C PRO A 164 -13.56 -6.92 -20.61
N ILE A 165 -13.07 -7.92 -19.89
CA ILE A 165 -12.99 -9.30 -20.37
C ILE A 165 -14.30 -9.99 -20.01
N ASP A 166 -15.04 -10.44 -21.03
CA ASP A 166 -16.20 -11.29 -20.86
C ASP A 166 -15.77 -12.69 -20.38
N PRO A 167 -16.24 -13.17 -19.21
CA PRO A 167 -15.90 -14.49 -18.72
C PRO A 167 -16.36 -15.63 -19.63
N ALA A 168 -17.38 -15.45 -20.47
CA ALA A 168 -17.85 -16.48 -21.39
C ALA A 168 -16.89 -16.74 -22.56
N GLY A 169 -16.05 -15.76 -22.90
CA GLY A 169 -15.13 -15.82 -24.04
C GLY A 169 -13.73 -16.33 -23.71
N VAL A 170 -13.44 -16.66 -22.45
CA VAL A 170 -12.09 -17.01 -21.98
C VAL A 170 -12.09 -18.24 -21.07
N ASP A 171 -10.98 -18.96 -21.08
CA ASP A 171 -10.69 -19.97 -20.07
C ASP A 171 -10.17 -19.28 -18.79
N LEU A 172 -11.00 -19.25 -17.75
CA LEU A 172 -10.71 -18.59 -16.49
C LEU A 172 -9.55 -19.25 -15.73
N GLU A 173 -9.31 -20.55 -15.91
CA GLU A 173 -8.21 -21.27 -15.23
C GLU A 173 -6.85 -20.92 -15.84
N ARG A 174 -6.84 -20.44 -17.09
CA ARG A 174 -5.64 -20.05 -17.82
C ARG A 174 -5.50 -18.54 -17.94
N LEU A 175 -6.43 -17.76 -17.37
CA LEU A 175 -6.39 -16.31 -17.40
C LEU A 175 -5.25 -15.83 -16.47
N PRO A 176 -4.27 -15.07 -16.98
CA PRO A 176 -3.21 -14.54 -16.12
C PRO A 176 -3.78 -13.58 -15.06
N LEU A 177 -3.29 -13.68 -13.82
CA LEU A 177 -3.73 -12.86 -12.68
C LEU A 177 -3.75 -11.35 -12.98
N VAL A 178 -2.76 -10.86 -13.72
CA VAL A 178 -2.65 -9.45 -14.14
C VAL A 178 -3.82 -8.96 -15.00
N ARG A 179 -4.67 -9.86 -15.51
CA ARG A 179 -5.89 -9.54 -16.27
C ARG A 179 -7.16 -9.57 -15.42
N TYR A 180 -7.10 -10.02 -14.17
CA TYR A 180 -8.29 -10.15 -13.33
C TYR A 180 -8.96 -8.80 -13.07
N GLY A 181 -8.21 -7.70 -12.99
CA GLY A 181 -8.78 -6.35 -12.87
C GLY A 181 -9.71 -5.98 -14.05
N ARG A 182 -9.51 -6.60 -15.23
CA ARG A 182 -10.36 -6.38 -16.41
C ARG A 182 -11.51 -7.38 -16.53
N LEU A 183 -11.48 -8.51 -15.82
CA LEU A 183 -12.55 -9.51 -15.85
C LEU A 183 -13.88 -8.87 -15.39
N ASP A 184 -14.95 -9.05 -16.14
CA ASP A 184 -16.30 -8.72 -15.67
C ASP A 184 -16.80 -9.86 -14.75
N PRO A 185 -16.97 -9.61 -13.44
CA PRO A 185 -17.28 -10.68 -12.50
C PRO A 185 -18.75 -11.12 -12.55
N LYS A 186 -19.65 -10.33 -13.17
CA LYS A 186 -21.10 -10.59 -13.16
C LYS A 186 -21.48 -11.90 -13.86
N GLY A 187 -20.75 -12.26 -14.91
CA GLY A 187 -20.96 -13.51 -15.66
C GLY A 187 -20.30 -14.75 -15.04
N VAL A 188 -19.55 -14.61 -13.94
CA VAL A 188 -18.81 -15.72 -13.32
C VAL A 188 -19.69 -16.43 -12.28
N PRO A 189 -19.85 -17.77 -12.30
CA PRO A 189 -20.56 -18.50 -11.26
C PRO A 189 -19.95 -18.29 -9.86
N THR A 190 -20.77 -18.28 -8.80
CA THR A 190 -20.35 -17.88 -7.43
C THR A 190 -19.17 -18.68 -6.90
N GLU A 191 -19.21 -20.01 -7.00
CA GLU A 191 -18.11 -20.89 -6.62
C GLU A 191 -16.80 -20.52 -7.32
N ARG A 192 -16.87 -20.27 -8.63
CA ARG A 192 -15.68 -19.90 -9.40
C ARG A 192 -15.22 -18.48 -9.07
N LEU A 193 -16.13 -17.56 -8.80
CA LEU A 193 -15.80 -16.20 -8.39
C LEU A 193 -15.07 -16.19 -7.04
N ALA A 194 -15.51 -17.00 -6.08
CA ALA A 194 -14.84 -17.19 -4.79
C ALA A 194 -13.41 -17.73 -4.97
N ASN A 195 -13.23 -18.78 -5.78
CA ASN A 195 -11.89 -19.30 -6.07
C ASN A 195 -10.94 -18.26 -6.70
N LEU A 196 -11.45 -17.43 -7.62
CA LEU A 196 -10.68 -16.34 -8.23
C LEU A 196 -10.33 -15.26 -7.20
N PHE A 197 -11.26 -14.95 -6.29
CA PHE A 197 -11.07 -13.99 -5.21
C PHE A 197 -10.02 -14.48 -4.20
N ASP A 198 -10.09 -15.73 -3.77
CA ASP A 198 -9.10 -16.34 -2.86
C ASP A 198 -7.71 -16.34 -3.49
N TYR A 199 -7.60 -16.68 -4.78
CA TYR A 199 -6.34 -16.61 -5.50
C TYR A 199 -5.81 -15.17 -5.60
N ALA A 200 -6.68 -14.20 -5.91
CA ALA A 200 -6.31 -12.78 -5.93
C ALA A 200 -5.83 -12.29 -4.56
N MET A 201 -6.46 -12.73 -3.47
CA MET A 201 -6.06 -12.42 -2.10
C MET A 201 -4.69 -13.01 -1.77
N MET A 202 -4.47 -14.30 -2.06
CA MET A 202 -3.18 -14.95 -1.81
C MET A 202 -2.04 -14.24 -2.53
N MET A 203 -2.30 -13.77 -3.75
CA MET A 203 -1.32 -13.08 -4.58
C MET A 203 -1.29 -11.55 -4.36
N GLN A 204 -2.08 -11.02 -3.43
CA GLN A 204 -2.20 -9.59 -3.14
C GLN A 204 -2.48 -8.74 -4.40
N ALA A 205 -3.32 -9.25 -5.30
CA ALA A 205 -3.72 -8.55 -6.52
C ALA A 205 -4.85 -7.55 -6.21
N ARG A 206 -4.48 -6.37 -5.72
CA ARG A 206 -5.39 -5.41 -5.08
C ARG A 206 -6.63 -5.07 -5.90
N SER A 207 -6.45 -4.67 -7.16
CA SER A 207 -7.54 -4.33 -8.06
C SER A 207 -8.49 -5.52 -8.31
N ALA A 208 -7.95 -6.72 -8.43
CA ALA A 208 -8.75 -7.94 -8.58
C ALA A 208 -9.52 -8.26 -7.29
N CYS A 209 -8.88 -8.19 -6.12
CA CYS A 209 -9.56 -8.39 -4.84
C CYS A 209 -10.75 -7.45 -4.68
N GLN A 210 -10.56 -6.16 -4.98
CA GLN A 210 -11.64 -5.17 -4.90
C GLN A 210 -12.79 -5.52 -5.85
N LYS A 211 -12.49 -5.76 -7.13
CA LYS A 211 -13.53 -6.00 -8.14
C LYS A 211 -14.30 -7.30 -7.91
N LEU A 212 -13.60 -8.39 -7.60
CA LEU A 212 -14.20 -9.70 -7.36
C LEU A 212 -14.95 -9.71 -6.01
N GLY A 213 -14.39 -9.09 -4.97
CA GLY A 213 -15.02 -8.99 -3.66
C GLY A 213 -16.26 -8.11 -3.65
N ASP A 214 -16.25 -6.97 -4.36
CA ASP A 214 -17.42 -6.09 -4.51
C ASP A 214 -18.60 -6.82 -5.19
N GLU A 215 -18.33 -7.71 -6.14
CA GLU A 215 -19.37 -8.57 -6.73
C GLU A 215 -19.81 -9.69 -5.76
N LEU A 216 -18.89 -10.36 -5.05
CA LEU A 216 -19.24 -11.42 -4.10
C LEU A 216 -20.17 -10.92 -2.97
N VAL A 217 -19.92 -9.74 -2.40
CA VAL A 217 -20.79 -9.20 -1.35
C VAL A 217 -22.18 -8.81 -1.86
N ALA A 218 -22.35 -8.63 -3.17
CA ALA A 218 -23.64 -8.38 -3.79
C ALA A 218 -24.45 -9.66 -4.02
N ARG A 219 -23.84 -10.84 -3.87
CA ARG A 219 -24.50 -12.15 -4.05
C ARG A 219 -25.18 -12.61 -2.77
N ALA A 220 -26.33 -13.27 -2.95
CA ALA A 220 -27.10 -13.81 -1.85
C ALA A 220 -26.61 -15.21 -1.44
N ASP A 221 -26.08 -15.97 -2.41
CA ASP A 221 -25.46 -17.27 -2.23
C ASP A 221 -23.95 -17.11 -2.12
N LEU A 222 -23.37 -17.48 -0.98
CA LEU A 222 -21.92 -17.62 -0.82
C LEU A 222 -21.57 -19.10 -0.68
N PRO A 223 -20.40 -19.53 -1.19
CA PRO A 223 -19.92 -20.89 -0.99
C PRO A 223 -19.74 -21.23 0.49
N GLU A 224 -19.79 -22.53 0.80
CA GLU A 224 -19.55 -23.01 2.16
C GLU A 224 -18.14 -22.62 2.63
N GLY A 225 -18.04 -22.09 3.85
CA GLY A 225 -16.77 -21.65 4.45
C GLY A 225 -16.37 -20.21 4.11
N LEU A 226 -17.03 -19.56 3.13
CA LEU A 226 -16.82 -18.14 2.82
C LEU A 226 -17.94 -17.27 3.41
N THR A 227 -17.58 -16.33 4.28
CA THR A 227 -18.54 -15.43 4.93
C THR A 227 -18.42 -14.00 4.44
N GLN A 228 -19.53 -13.24 4.47
CA GLN A 228 -19.50 -11.79 4.18
C GLN A 228 -18.49 -11.03 5.05
N GLU A 229 -18.37 -11.42 6.31
CA GLU A 229 -17.37 -10.90 7.25
C GLU A 229 -15.95 -11.04 6.68
N GLN A 230 -15.57 -12.21 6.17
CA GLN A 230 -14.25 -12.47 5.61
C GLN A 230 -14.01 -11.63 4.33
N ILE A 231 -15.01 -11.53 3.46
CA ILE A 231 -14.91 -10.74 2.22
C ILE A 231 -14.71 -9.26 2.54
N TYR A 232 -15.50 -8.68 3.45
CA TYR A 232 -15.32 -7.29 3.88
C TYR A 232 -13.96 -7.05 4.53
N GLY A 233 -13.48 -7.99 5.35
CA GLY A 233 -12.13 -7.92 5.92
C GLY A 233 -11.02 -7.90 4.87
N ALA A 234 -11.17 -8.68 3.81
CA ALA A 234 -10.23 -8.70 2.68
C ALA A 234 -10.32 -7.42 1.83
N LEU A 235 -11.53 -6.87 1.62
CA LEU A 235 -11.73 -5.57 0.98
C LEU A 235 -11.10 -4.44 1.79
N ALA A 236 -11.15 -4.51 3.13
CA ALA A 236 -10.46 -3.55 4.00
C ALA A 236 -8.94 -3.59 3.82
N ARG A 237 -8.33 -4.79 3.81
CA ARG A 237 -6.87 -4.95 3.61
C ARG A 237 -6.42 -4.49 2.22
N SER A 238 -7.23 -4.74 1.21
CA SER A 238 -6.96 -4.33 -0.16
C SER A 238 -7.39 -2.88 -0.46
N ALA A 239 -8.00 -2.16 0.47
CA ALA A 239 -8.37 -0.76 0.23
C ALA A 239 -7.13 0.12 0.09
N ALA A 240 -7.13 1.03 -0.90
CA ALA A 240 -6.06 2.00 -1.08
C ALA A 240 -6.21 3.23 -0.17
N ALA A 241 -7.45 3.64 0.06
CA ALA A 241 -7.78 4.76 0.94
C ALA A 241 -8.12 4.26 2.36
N PRO A 242 -7.54 4.85 3.42
CA PRO A 242 -7.84 4.49 4.80
C PRO A 242 -9.33 4.56 5.16
N ASP A 243 -10.05 5.57 4.65
CA ASP A 243 -11.49 5.72 4.93
C ASP A 243 -12.31 4.58 4.33
N ARG A 244 -11.95 4.11 3.13
CA ARG A 244 -12.57 2.91 2.54
C ARG A 244 -12.24 1.67 3.38
N ALA A 245 -11.00 1.55 3.88
CA ALA A 245 -10.62 0.45 4.75
C ALA A 245 -11.49 0.42 6.02
N LEU A 246 -11.64 1.57 6.70
CA LEU A 246 -12.50 1.71 7.88
C LEU A 246 -13.97 1.39 7.56
N ALA A 247 -14.50 1.88 6.45
CA ALA A 247 -15.86 1.57 6.02
C ALA A 247 -16.09 0.07 5.79
N MET A 248 -15.10 -0.62 5.20
CA MET A 248 -15.19 -2.08 5.01
C MET A 248 -15.04 -2.83 6.34
N LEU A 249 -14.18 -2.39 7.26
CA LEU A 249 -14.07 -2.98 8.62
C LEU A 249 -15.38 -2.83 9.41
N ALA A 250 -16.07 -1.69 9.28
CA ALA A 250 -17.39 -1.51 9.87
C ALA A 250 -18.39 -2.55 9.33
N LYS A 251 -18.43 -2.75 8.01
CA LYS A 251 -19.27 -3.79 7.40
C LYS A 251 -18.88 -5.22 7.82
N ALA A 252 -17.58 -5.49 7.99
CA ALA A 252 -17.11 -6.78 8.49
C ALA A 252 -17.60 -7.04 9.92
N ARG A 253 -17.57 -6.02 10.80
CA ARG A 253 -18.13 -6.10 12.16
C ARG A 253 -19.63 -6.37 12.14
N ASP A 254 -20.38 -5.62 11.32
CA ASP A 254 -21.83 -5.77 11.25
C ASP A 254 -22.20 -7.18 10.75
N ALA A 255 -21.47 -7.70 9.76
CA ALA A 255 -21.62 -9.07 9.28
C ALA A 255 -21.27 -10.12 10.35
N ALA A 256 -20.21 -9.92 11.12
CA ALA A 256 -19.82 -10.81 12.22
C ALA A 256 -20.94 -10.88 13.28
N VAL A 257 -21.44 -9.72 13.72
CA VAL A 257 -22.52 -9.64 14.72
C VAL A 257 -23.80 -10.28 14.20
N ALA A 258 -24.16 -10.06 12.93
CA ALA A 258 -25.33 -10.66 12.31
C ALA A 258 -25.28 -12.19 12.28
N GLN A 259 -24.07 -12.77 12.24
CA GLN A 259 -23.83 -14.23 12.28
C GLN A 259 -23.63 -14.75 13.71
N GLY A 260 -23.72 -13.90 14.74
CA GLY A 260 -23.50 -14.26 16.13
C GLY A 260 -22.02 -14.40 16.52
N ASN A 261 -21.09 -13.97 15.66
CA ASN A 261 -19.66 -13.97 15.91
C ASN A 261 -19.25 -12.69 16.67
N SER A 262 -18.12 -12.76 17.38
CA SER A 262 -17.54 -11.59 18.05
C SER A 262 -16.95 -10.59 17.04
N PRO A 263 -17.26 -9.28 17.15
CA PRO A 263 -16.63 -8.24 16.34
C PRO A 263 -15.20 -7.88 16.79
N ALA A 264 -14.69 -8.45 17.89
CA ALA A 264 -13.43 -8.05 18.53
C ALA A 264 -12.22 -8.10 17.58
N ARG A 265 -12.15 -9.11 16.71
CA ARG A 265 -11.13 -9.25 15.64
C ARG A 265 -11.00 -7.98 14.79
N TRP A 266 -12.12 -7.44 14.36
CA TRP A 266 -12.15 -6.30 13.45
C TRP A 266 -11.87 -4.99 14.18
N LEU A 267 -12.32 -4.88 15.43
CA LEU A 267 -11.96 -3.78 16.32
C LEU A 267 -10.43 -3.69 16.51
N LEU A 268 -9.77 -4.83 16.73
CA LEU A 268 -8.30 -4.90 16.82
C LEU A 268 -7.63 -4.46 15.51
N THR A 269 -8.19 -4.88 14.36
CA THR A 269 -7.67 -4.52 13.03
C THR A 269 -7.83 -3.02 12.72
N GLU A 270 -8.78 -2.34 13.35
CA GLU A 270 -9.05 -0.91 13.15
C GLU A 270 -8.03 0.00 13.86
N ILE A 271 -7.40 -0.47 14.96
CA ILE A 271 -6.50 0.32 15.81
C ILE A 271 -5.34 0.97 15.05
N PRO A 272 -4.55 0.26 14.20
CA PRO A 272 -3.44 0.87 13.48
C PRO A 272 -3.91 1.96 12.51
N LEU A 273 -5.08 1.78 11.89
CA LEU A 273 -5.67 2.78 10.99
C LEU A 273 -6.09 4.04 11.75
N CYS A 274 -6.69 3.89 12.93
CA CYS A 274 -7.03 5.03 13.78
C CYS A 274 -5.80 5.82 14.20
N LEU A 275 -4.70 5.15 14.54
CA LEU A 275 -3.44 5.80 14.89
C LEU A 275 -2.81 6.53 13.69
N GLN A 276 -2.78 5.88 12.53
CA GLN A 276 -2.30 6.48 11.28
C GLN A 276 -3.08 7.76 10.92
N LEU A 277 -4.40 7.73 11.10
CA LEU A 277 -5.29 8.87 10.84
C LEU A 277 -5.38 9.86 12.00
N ARG A 278 -4.69 9.62 13.12
CA ARG A 278 -4.78 10.41 14.37
C ARG A 278 -6.22 10.57 14.88
N ASN A 279 -7.07 9.56 14.65
CA ASN A 279 -8.45 9.53 15.11
C ASN A 279 -8.53 9.04 16.56
N GLY A 280 -8.21 9.92 17.50
CA GLY A 280 -8.13 9.60 18.93
C GLY A 280 -9.46 9.23 19.57
N ASP A 281 -10.56 9.81 19.11
CA ASP A 281 -11.89 9.52 19.66
C ASP A 281 -12.35 8.11 19.30
N ARG A 282 -12.19 7.73 18.02
CA ARG A 282 -12.50 6.38 17.58
C ARG A 282 -11.61 5.33 18.25
N LEU A 283 -10.31 5.63 18.39
CA LEU A 283 -9.39 4.75 19.11
C LEU A 283 -9.84 4.52 20.56
N ARG A 284 -10.25 5.57 21.26
CA ARG A 284 -10.74 5.47 22.64
C ARG A 284 -11.98 4.58 22.75
N GLU A 285 -12.95 4.77 21.83
CA GLU A 285 -14.17 3.97 21.76
C GLU A 285 -13.87 2.48 21.53
N ILE A 286 -12.93 2.17 20.62
CA ILE A 286 -12.49 0.79 20.34
C ILE A 286 -11.88 0.16 21.60
N LEU A 287 -10.95 0.84 22.25
CA LEU A 287 -10.27 0.34 23.45
C LEU A 287 -11.25 0.08 24.60
N GLU A 288 -12.17 1.02 24.85
CA GLU A 288 -13.22 0.86 25.86
C GLU A 288 -14.12 -0.33 25.54
N THR A 289 -14.54 -0.49 24.27
CA THR A 289 -15.38 -1.60 23.83
C THR A 289 -14.67 -2.95 24.03
N LEU A 290 -13.40 -3.05 23.65
CA LEU A 290 -12.60 -4.26 23.83
C LEU A 290 -12.44 -4.61 25.32
N GLN A 291 -12.13 -3.63 26.17
CA GLN A 291 -11.92 -3.86 27.60
C GLN A 291 -13.20 -4.20 28.35
N THR A 292 -14.33 -3.58 27.99
CA THR A 292 -15.58 -3.74 28.74
C THR A 292 -16.41 -4.94 28.26
N ARG A 293 -16.42 -5.22 26.95
CA ARG A 293 -17.30 -6.25 26.36
C ARG A 293 -16.56 -7.51 25.93
N HIS A 294 -15.30 -7.39 25.50
CA HIS A 294 -14.56 -8.49 24.87
C HIS A 294 -13.31 -8.94 25.65
N ALA A 295 -13.03 -8.36 26.82
CA ALA A 295 -11.80 -8.66 27.57
C ALA A 295 -11.71 -10.11 28.07
N ARG A 296 -12.86 -10.76 28.27
CA ARG A 296 -12.93 -12.17 28.70
C ARG A 296 -12.87 -13.15 27.52
N GLU A 297 -12.87 -12.66 26.29
CA GLU A 297 -12.78 -13.51 25.12
C GLU A 297 -11.36 -14.07 24.98
N PRO A 298 -11.22 -15.38 24.67
CA PRO A 298 -9.91 -16.00 24.51
C PRO A 298 -9.06 -15.27 23.47
N GLY A 299 -7.86 -14.83 23.89
CA GLY A 299 -6.87 -14.22 23.00
C GLY A 299 -7.08 -12.74 22.68
N VAL A 300 -8.23 -12.12 22.96
CA VAL A 300 -8.50 -10.72 22.60
C VAL A 300 -7.58 -9.75 23.35
N MET A 301 -7.47 -9.89 24.67
CA MET A 301 -6.57 -9.03 25.46
C MET A 301 -5.10 -9.29 25.18
N GLN A 302 -4.73 -10.54 24.89
CA GLN A 302 -3.36 -10.86 24.47
C GLN A 302 -3.02 -10.20 23.14
N ALA A 303 -3.92 -10.28 22.16
CA ALA A 303 -3.76 -9.64 20.86
C ALA A 303 -3.68 -8.11 20.99
N LEU A 304 -4.52 -7.51 21.85
CA LEU A 304 -4.44 -6.07 22.15
C LEU A 304 -3.09 -5.68 22.74
N MET A 305 -2.59 -6.43 23.73
CA MET A 305 -1.29 -6.14 24.37
C MET A 305 -0.13 -6.32 23.39
N ASN A 306 -0.15 -7.37 22.56
CA ASN A 306 0.86 -7.59 21.53
C ASN A 306 0.88 -6.42 20.52
N LEU A 307 -0.30 -6.01 20.04
CA LEU A 307 -0.42 -4.90 19.10
C LEU A 307 0.11 -3.59 19.70
N LEU A 308 -0.22 -3.30 20.96
CA LEU A 308 0.31 -2.12 21.66
C LEU A 308 1.83 -2.21 21.84
N GLY A 309 2.38 -3.39 22.12
CA GLY A 309 3.83 -3.62 22.20
C GLY A 309 4.54 -3.37 20.88
N GLU A 310 4.03 -3.90 19.77
CA GLU A 310 4.56 -3.68 18.42
C GLU A 310 4.59 -2.20 18.03
N MET A 311 3.64 -1.41 18.54
CA MET A 311 3.57 0.03 18.31
C MET A 311 4.35 0.87 19.34
N GLY A 312 5.04 0.24 20.30
CA GLY A 312 5.78 0.93 21.36
C GLY A 312 4.89 1.68 22.36
N LEU A 313 3.61 1.28 22.46
CA LEU A 313 2.60 1.89 23.33
C LEU A 313 2.24 1.01 24.54
N ALA A 314 2.96 -0.08 24.76
CA ALA A 314 2.71 -0.98 25.88
C ALA A 314 3.03 -0.28 27.22
N PRO A 315 2.12 -0.35 28.22
CA PRO A 315 2.38 0.21 29.54
C PRO A 315 3.55 -0.52 30.21
N GLY A 316 4.63 0.21 30.50
CA GLY A 316 5.81 -0.30 31.22
C GLY A 316 7.10 -0.43 30.38
N GLN A 317 7.05 -0.21 29.06
CA GLN A 317 8.26 -0.04 28.26
C GLN A 317 8.52 1.45 28.03
N ALA A 318 9.45 2.03 28.80
CA ALA A 318 10.06 3.29 28.39
C ALA A 318 10.79 3.05 27.05
N PRO A 319 10.89 4.06 26.15
CA PRO A 319 11.73 3.94 24.98
C PRO A 319 13.15 3.59 25.45
N THR A 320 13.60 2.37 25.16
CA THR A 320 14.94 1.91 25.51
C THR A 320 15.92 2.81 24.79
N SER A 321 16.61 3.66 25.55
CA SER A 321 17.73 4.44 25.02
C SER A 321 18.83 3.45 24.62
N PRO A 322 19.61 3.72 23.55
CA PRO A 322 20.65 2.80 23.09
C PRO A 322 21.67 2.42 24.20
N ASP A 323 21.84 3.28 25.20
CA ASP A 323 22.73 3.04 26.35
C ASP A 323 22.21 1.96 27.33
N ASP A 324 20.91 1.68 27.39
CA ASP A 324 20.34 0.66 28.29
C ASP A 324 20.52 -0.77 27.76
N MET A 325 20.87 -0.94 26.48
CA MET A 325 21.12 -2.26 25.86
C MET A 325 22.50 -2.85 26.19
N ALA A 326 23.44 -2.06 26.71
CA ALA A 326 24.80 -2.50 26.97
C ALA A 326 24.97 -3.27 28.30
N GLY A 327 23.93 -3.34 29.13
CA GLY A 327 24.02 -3.87 30.50
C GLY A 327 23.14 -5.09 30.82
N MET A 328 22.33 -5.59 29.88
CA MET A 328 21.46 -6.74 30.15
C MET A 328 22.21 -8.07 29.98
N PRO A 329 22.11 -9.02 30.94
CA PRO A 329 22.58 -10.38 30.73
C PRO A 329 21.79 -11.03 29.58
N PRO A 330 22.40 -11.94 28.80
CA PRO A 330 21.71 -12.61 27.71
C PRO A 330 20.46 -13.31 28.25
N VAL A 331 19.30 -12.88 27.78
CA VAL A 331 18.05 -13.56 28.04
C VAL A 331 18.08 -14.84 27.20
N ASP A 332 18.01 -16.00 27.86
CA ASP A 332 17.83 -17.28 27.18
C ASP A 332 16.62 -17.17 26.24
N GLN A 333 16.87 -17.36 24.94
CA GLN A 333 15.82 -17.42 23.94
C GLN A 333 14.87 -18.58 24.31
N PRO A 334 13.56 -18.33 24.52
CA PRO A 334 12.62 -19.42 24.54
C PRO A 334 12.65 -20.09 23.17
N ALA A 335 12.79 -21.42 23.19
CA ALA A 335 12.81 -22.27 22.02
C ALA A 335 11.64 -21.98 21.06
N ALA A 336 11.93 -22.16 19.77
CA ALA A 336 11.03 -21.99 18.62
C ALA A 336 9.57 -22.34 18.93
N GLY A 337 8.72 -21.31 18.96
CA GLY A 337 7.28 -21.43 19.23
C GLY A 337 6.51 -20.11 19.30
N GLN A 338 7.19 -18.95 19.23
CA GLN A 338 6.52 -17.66 19.14
C GLN A 338 5.92 -17.47 17.75
N ALA A 339 4.67 -17.89 17.60
CA ALA A 339 3.85 -17.52 16.46
C ALA A 339 3.67 -16.00 16.48
N VAL A 340 4.37 -15.32 15.56
CA VAL A 340 4.04 -13.95 15.14
C VAL A 340 2.54 -13.96 14.83
N TRP A 341 1.76 -13.15 15.55
CA TRP A 341 0.32 -13.09 15.35
C TRP A 341 0.07 -12.66 13.90
N SER A 342 -0.39 -13.60 13.09
CA SER A 342 -0.82 -13.36 11.73
C SER A 342 -2.34 -13.49 11.72
N PRO A 343 -3.08 -12.56 11.09
CA PRO A 343 -4.55 -12.50 11.15
C PRO A 343 -5.28 -13.73 10.56
N ASP A 344 -4.56 -14.66 9.94
CA ASP A 344 -5.06 -15.93 9.39
C ASP A 344 -4.65 -17.16 10.23
N ALA A 345 -3.99 -16.97 11.38
CA ALA A 345 -3.64 -18.09 12.26
C ALA A 345 -4.94 -18.71 12.83
N PRO A 346 -5.21 -20.00 12.60
CA PRO A 346 -6.35 -20.66 13.22
C PRO A 346 -6.22 -20.55 14.75
N GLN A 347 -7.34 -20.23 15.41
CA GLN A 347 -7.41 -20.28 16.87
C GLN A 347 -6.94 -21.67 17.34
N PRO A 348 -5.98 -21.77 18.27
CA PRO A 348 -5.67 -23.06 18.85
C PRO A 348 -6.93 -23.59 19.53
N ALA A 349 -7.38 -24.76 19.08
CA ALA A 349 -8.43 -25.51 19.78
C ALA A 349 -7.98 -25.74 21.23
N ALA A 350 -8.90 -25.58 22.18
CA ALA A 350 -8.61 -25.76 23.59
C ALA A 350 -8.04 -27.17 23.85
N GLU A 351 -6.76 -27.24 24.22
CA GLU A 351 -6.13 -28.50 24.62
C GLU A 351 -6.68 -28.95 25.98
N ALA A 352 -7.24 -30.16 25.98
CA ALA A 352 -7.57 -30.94 27.17
C ALA A 352 -6.27 -31.28 27.95
N PRO A 353 -6.32 -31.48 29.27
CA PRO A 353 -5.13 -31.49 30.11
C PRO A 353 -4.23 -32.69 29.81
N ALA A 354 -2.94 -32.38 29.79
CA ALA A 354 -1.82 -33.26 29.46
C ALA A 354 -1.82 -34.59 30.24
N GLY A 355 -1.70 -35.68 29.49
CA GLY A 355 -1.35 -37.01 29.99
C GLY A 355 -0.44 -37.74 29.02
N GLY A 356 0.85 -37.79 29.34
CA GLY A 356 1.73 -38.94 29.07
C GLY A 356 2.19 -39.23 27.64
N SER A 357 3.49 -38.97 27.42
CA SER A 357 4.48 -39.78 26.66
C SER A 357 4.38 -39.97 25.13
N GLN A 358 5.42 -39.45 24.47
CA GLN A 358 6.17 -39.99 23.31
C GLN A 358 5.43 -40.24 21.98
N SER A 359 5.75 -39.41 20.98
CA SER A 359 5.83 -39.78 19.56
C SER A 359 7.01 -38.99 18.96
N GLY A 360 8.04 -39.57 18.37
CA GLY A 360 8.06 -40.74 17.51
C GLY A 360 7.98 -40.27 16.06
N LEU A 361 9.00 -39.55 15.59
CA LEU A 361 9.09 -39.05 14.21
C LEU A 361 9.25 -40.26 13.26
N TRP A 362 8.16 -40.68 12.64
CA TRP A 362 8.15 -41.65 11.56
C TRP A 362 8.11 -40.90 10.22
N LEU A 363 9.11 -41.15 9.35
CA LEU A 363 9.12 -40.74 7.95
C LEU A 363 8.95 -41.99 7.08
N PRO A 364 7.88 -42.12 6.26
CA PRO A 364 7.75 -43.22 5.30
C PRO A 364 8.34 -42.82 3.93
N GLY A 365 9.24 -43.63 3.37
CA GLY A 365 9.68 -43.48 1.97
C GLY A 365 11.12 -43.89 1.59
N MET A 366 11.76 -44.85 2.28
CA MET A 366 12.98 -45.50 1.77
C MET A 366 12.73 -47.00 1.65
N ASP A 367 12.17 -47.40 0.50
CA ASP A 367 12.71 -48.42 -0.41
C ASP A 367 12.20 -48.14 -1.83
#